data_AF-A0A7S2SZJ8-F1
#
_entry.id   AF-A0A7S2SZJ8-F1
#
_cell.length_a   1.000
_cell.length_b   1.000
_cell.length_c   1.000
_cell.angle_alpha   90.00
_cell.angle_beta   90.00
_cell.angle_gamma   90.00
#
_symmetry.space_group_name_H-M   'P 1'
#
loop_
_entity.id
_entity.type
_entity.pdbx_description
1 polymer ?
#
loop_
_entity_poly.entity_id
_entity_poly.type
_entity_poly.pdbx_seq_one_letter_code
_entity_poly.pdbx_strand_id
1 'polypeptide(L)'
;DFLLKDEEEAGFSKVEKRVRTTAGGATGSVRNLRIREDTAKYLFNLDVNSAHYDPKSRSMRADPNPDLPDSEKKFRGDAHLLKEGEVQAWNRLVLHSQLGSTSQESHMQALPSQAEALYKEFKAKKEKVVAKSKTNIEDVYGNAASKAKVDQRLLRGQTERYVEYNRRGQVVKGEEAKVTSRYEEDVFVNNHKSVWGSWWQDGVWGYACCRQTLKNSYCTGLAERNDGNHGLQARAEASAVAGGPEEAGGDGRKML
;
A
#
# COMPACT_ATOMS: atom_id res chain seq x y z
N ASP A 1 -12.58 -38.17 -31.92
CA ASP A 1 -11.59 -38.63 -32.89
C ASP A 1 -11.66 -37.82 -34.17
N PHE A 2 -10.85 -36.77 -34.26
CA PHE A 2 -10.61 -36.02 -35.50
C PHE A 2 -9.24 -36.43 -36.03
N LEU A 3 -9.17 -37.60 -36.66
CA LEU A 3 -7.98 -38.03 -37.38
C LEU A 3 -8.08 -37.52 -38.82
N LEU A 4 -7.17 -36.61 -39.18
CA LEU A 4 -6.90 -36.22 -40.56
C LEU A 4 -6.50 -37.47 -41.36
N LYS A 5 -6.98 -37.57 -42.60
CA LYS A 5 -6.69 -38.71 -43.49
C LYS A 5 -5.22 -38.67 -43.91
N ASP A 6 -4.55 -39.82 -43.84
CA ASP A 6 -3.13 -40.05 -44.15
C ASP A 6 -2.65 -39.55 -45.53
N GLU A 7 -3.58 -39.18 -46.43
CA GLU A 7 -3.26 -38.64 -47.76
C GLU A 7 -2.68 -37.22 -47.72
N GLU A 8 -2.92 -36.43 -46.65
CA GLU A 8 -2.35 -35.08 -46.50
C GLU A 8 -0.89 -35.08 -46.01
N GLU A 9 -0.39 -36.19 -45.44
CA GLU A 9 1.00 -36.32 -44.99
C GLU A 9 1.99 -36.59 -46.15
N ALA A 10 1.50 -37.05 -47.30
CA ALA A 10 2.34 -37.47 -48.43
C ALA A 10 3.02 -36.30 -49.19
N GLY A 11 2.67 -35.04 -48.88
CA GLY A 11 3.26 -33.85 -49.52
C GLY A 11 4.68 -33.50 -49.06
N PHE A 12 5.14 -34.00 -47.91
CA PHE A 12 6.44 -33.64 -47.33
C PHE A 12 7.61 -34.53 -47.74
N SER A 13 7.36 -35.70 -48.34
CA SER A 13 8.39 -36.72 -48.59
C SER A 13 9.11 -36.56 -49.93
N LYS A 14 8.64 -35.66 -50.82
CA LYS A 14 9.28 -35.43 -52.12
C LYS A 14 10.39 -34.38 -52.04
N VAL A 15 11.58 -34.79 -51.61
CA VAL A 15 12.80 -33.98 -51.72
C VAL A 15 13.37 -34.11 -53.13
N GLU A 16 12.97 -33.22 -54.03
CA GLU A 16 13.67 -33.08 -55.32
C GLU A 16 15.08 -32.54 -55.06
N LYS A 17 16.10 -33.31 -55.46
CA LYS A 17 17.50 -32.89 -55.36
C LYS A 17 17.71 -31.63 -56.21
N ARG A 18 17.84 -30.47 -55.55
CA ARG A 18 18.17 -29.22 -56.22
C ARG A 18 19.52 -29.35 -56.94
N VAL A 19 19.47 -29.22 -58.26
CA VAL A 19 20.67 -29.06 -59.09
C VAL A 19 21.37 -27.78 -58.65
N ARG A 20 22.63 -27.90 -58.22
CA ARG A 20 23.51 -26.76 -57.95
C ARG A 20 23.84 -26.08 -59.27
N THR A 21 23.08 -25.05 -59.62
CA THR A 21 23.55 -24.06 -60.60
C THR A 21 24.51 -23.09 -59.91
N THR A 22 25.50 -22.59 -60.65
CA THR A 22 26.61 -21.75 -60.19
C THR A 22 26.19 -20.35 -59.72
N ALA A 23 24.92 -19.98 -59.88
CA ALA A 23 24.32 -18.79 -59.31
C ALA A 23 23.20 -19.24 -58.36
N GLY A 24 23.48 -19.23 -57.05
CA GLY A 24 22.64 -19.76 -55.98
C GLY A 24 21.13 -19.55 -56.19
N GLY A 25 20.47 -20.60 -56.67
CA GLY A 25 19.06 -20.57 -57.05
C GLY A 25 18.13 -20.72 -55.86
N ALA A 26 17.61 -19.60 -55.35
CA ALA A 26 16.32 -19.59 -54.67
C ALA A 26 15.22 -19.73 -55.75
N THR A 27 14.56 -20.88 -55.82
CA THR A 27 13.49 -21.18 -56.80
C THR A 27 12.14 -20.60 -56.35
N GLY A 28 12.12 -19.30 -56.07
CA GLY A 28 10.95 -18.50 -55.76
C GLY A 28 11.37 -17.04 -55.81
N SER A 29 10.57 -16.17 -56.44
CA SER A 29 10.79 -14.72 -56.46
C SER A 29 11.24 -14.27 -55.08
N VAL A 30 12.50 -13.80 -54.96
CA VAL A 30 13.09 -13.33 -53.70
C VAL A 30 12.36 -12.05 -53.33
N ARG A 31 11.18 -12.19 -52.71
CA ARG A 31 10.50 -11.08 -52.07
C ARG A 31 11.38 -10.68 -50.90
N ASN A 32 11.78 -9.42 -50.84
CA ASN A 32 12.50 -8.88 -49.69
C ASN A 32 11.76 -9.30 -48.42
N LEU A 33 12.42 -10.07 -47.55
CA LEU A 33 11.85 -10.61 -46.31
C LEU A 33 11.54 -9.53 -45.27
N ARG A 34 12.09 -8.33 -45.47
CA ARG A 34 11.77 -7.16 -44.65
C ARG A 34 10.35 -6.69 -44.96
N ILE A 35 9.51 -6.73 -43.94
CA ILE A 35 8.19 -6.11 -43.91
C ILE A 35 8.38 -4.59 -44.11
N ARG A 36 7.70 -4.03 -45.10
CA ARG A 36 7.89 -2.61 -45.50
C ARG A 36 7.11 -1.66 -44.61
N GLU A 37 6.05 -2.17 -43.99
CA GLU A 37 5.16 -1.48 -43.05
C GLU A 37 5.87 -1.18 -41.72
N ASP A 38 6.81 -2.04 -41.31
CA ASP A 38 7.59 -1.89 -40.09
C ASP A 38 8.79 -0.96 -40.30
N THR A 39 8.69 0.24 -39.73
CA THR A 39 9.79 1.21 -39.71
C THR A 39 10.90 0.75 -38.76
N ALA A 40 12.16 0.87 -39.19
CA ALA A 40 13.28 0.53 -38.33
C ALA A 40 13.39 1.51 -37.14
N LYS A 41 13.85 1.03 -35.98
CA LYS A 41 13.87 1.80 -34.73
C LYS A 41 14.60 3.15 -34.86
N TYR A 42 15.78 3.14 -35.50
CA TYR A 42 16.61 4.34 -35.72
C TYR A 42 16.05 5.32 -36.76
N LEU A 43 14.92 5.01 -37.40
CA LEU A 43 14.24 5.92 -38.34
C LEU A 43 13.03 6.62 -37.70
N PHE A 44 12.71 6.32 -36.43
CA PHE A 44 11.62 7.01 -35.72
C PHE A 44 11.95 8.47 -35.41
N ASN A 45 13.22 8.78 -35.14
CA ASN A 45 13.73 10.14 -35.02
C ASN A 45 15.10 10.20 -35.72
N LEU A 46 15.29 11.17 -36.61
CA LEU A 46 16.53 11.37 -37.38
C LEU A 46 17.50 12.34 -36.68
N ASP A 47 17.08 12.95 -35.58
CA ASP A 47 17.93 13.84 -34.80
C ASP A 47 19.11 13.07 -34.21
N VAL A 48 20.30 13.67 -34.33
CA VAL A 48 21.56 13.07 -33.86
C VAL A 48 21.57 12.86 -32.34
N ASN A 49 20.85 13.71 -31.60
CA ASN A 49 20.75 13.65 -30.13
C ASN A 49 19.52 12.85 -29.64
N SER A 50 18.85 12.11 -30.51
CA SER A 50 17.75 11.23 -30.13
C SER A 50 18.25 9.98 -29.38
N ALA A 51 17.33 9.06 -29.06
CA ALA A 51 17.68 7.83 -28.37
C ALA A 51 18.70 6.99 -29.14
N HIS A 52 19.74 6.54 -28.43
CA HIS A 52 20.79 5.70 -29.01
C HIS A 52 20.26 4.32 -29.44
N TYR A 53 20.57 3.94 -30.69
CA TYR A 53 20.34 2.61 -31.24
C TYR A 53 21.65 1.83 -31.32
N ASP A 54 21.70 0.66 -30.69
CA ASP A 54 22.84 -0.25 -30.84
C ASP A 54 22.60 -1.21 -32.03
N PRO A 55 23.35 -1.06 -33.16
CA PRO A 55 23.14 -1.88 -34.35
C PRO A 55 23.53 -3.34 -34.16
N LYS A 56 24.35 -3.68 -33.15
CA LYS A 56 24.78 -5.06 -32.89
C LYS A 56 23.67 -5.86 -32.23
N SER A 57 23.16 -5.35 -31.10
CA SER A 57 22.05 -5.98 -30.37
C SER A 57 20.67 -5.65 -30.99
N ARG A 58 20.62 -4.68 -31.90
CA ARG A 58 19.39 -4.14 -32.52
C ARG A 58 18.40 -3.59 -31.48
N SER A 59 18.92 -3.10 -30.35
CA SER A 59 18.12 -2.56 -29.26
C SER A 59 18.12 -1.03 -29.27
N MET A 60 17.01 -0.44 -28.85
CA MET A 60 16.89 0.99 -28.57
C MET A 60 16.28 1.13 -27.18
N ARG A 61 17.08 1.55 -26.21
CA ARG A 61 16.67 1.51 -24.79
C ARG A 61 15.62 2.56 -24.46
N ALA A 62 15.91 3.82 -24.82
CA ALA A 62 15.07 4.98 -24.54
C ALA A 62 14.06 5.23 -25.66
N ASP A 63 13.04 6.02 -25.34
CA ASP A 63 12.08 6.52 -26.31
C ASP A 63 12.76 7.56 -27.23
N PRO A 64 12.73 7.40 -28.56
CA PRO A 64 13.30 8.37 -29.50
C PRO A 64 12.55 9.71 -29.52
N ASN A 65 11.29 9.75 -29.08
CA ASN A 65 10.41 10.93 -29.10
C ASN A 65 9.72 11.11 -27.74
N PRO A 66 10.44 11.56 -26.69
CA PRO A 66 9.89 11.67 -25.34
C PRO A 66 8.76 12.70 -25.22
N ASP A 67 8.81 13.80 -25.97
CA ASP A 67 7.90 14.94 -25.84
C ASP A 67 6.51 14.70 -26.43
N LEU A 68 6.37 13.73 -27.33
CA LEU A 68 5.08 13.43 -27.96
C LEU A 68 4.10 12.79 -26.95
N PRO A 69 2.78 12.95 -27.15
CA PRO A 69 1.79 12.25 -26.34
C PRO A 69 1.79 10.75 -26.65
N ASP A 70 1.40 9.94 -25.66
CA ASP A 70 1.46 8.49 -25.72
C ASP A 70 0.74 7.90 -26.94
N SER A 71 -0.44 8.43 -27.28
CA SER A 71 -1.28 7.98 -28.39
C SER A 71 -0.64 8.08 -29.78
N GLU A 72 0.31 9.01 -29.97
CA GLU A 72 0.93 9.27 -31.27
C GLU A 72 2.28 8.54 -31.41
N LYS A 73 2.85 8.03 -30.30
CA LYS A 73 4.12 7.31 -30.38
C LYS A 73 3.91 5.91 -30.92
N LYS A 74 4.71 5.57 -31.93
CA LYS A 74 4.79 4.22 -32.50
C LYS A 74 5.70 3.28 -31.70
N PHE A 75 6.61 3.85 -30.90
CA PHE A 75 7.60 3.11 -30.12
C PHE A 75 7.97 3.90 -28.86
N ARG A 76 8.04 3.23 -27.71
CA ARG A 76 8.32 3.84 -26.40
C ARG A 76 9.70 3.49 -25.81
N GLY A 77 10.55 2.84 -26.59
CA GLY A 77 11.81 2.27 -26.10
C GLY A 77 11.63 0.83 -25.59
N ASP A 78 12.67 0.02 -25.76
CA ASP A 78 12.68 -1.38 -25.30
C ASP A 78 12.63 -1.48 -23.77
N ALA A 79 13.13 -0.47 -23.04
CA ALA A 79 13.08 -0.44 -21.57
C ALA A 79 11.65 -0.31 -21.02
N HIS A 80 10.72 0.21 -21.81
CA HIS A 80 9.33 0.34 -21.42
C HIS A 80 8.69 -1.04 -21.20
N LEU A 81 9.02 -2.03 -22.02
CA LEU A 81 8.52 -3.40 -21.90
C LEU A 81 8.86 -4.06 -20.55
N LEU A 82 9.97 -3.64 -19.91
CA LEU A 82 10.34 -4.12 -18.56
C LEU A 82 9.44 -3.54 -17.46
N LYS A 83 8.82 -2.39 -17.74
CA LYS A 83 7.92 -1.66 -16.84
C LYS A 83 6.45 -1.99 -17.07
N GLU A 84 6.14 -2.82 -18.05
CA GLU A 84 4.77 -3.15 -18.41
C GLU A 84 4.43 -4.62 -18.23
N GLY A 85 3.13 -4.91 -18.28
CA GLY A 85 2.59 -6.25 -18.34
C GLY A 85 3.01 -7.17 -17.19
N GLU A 86 3.32 -8.41 -17.55
CA GLU A 86 3.61 -9.50 -16.63
C GLU A 86 4.96 -9.33 -15.92
N VAL A 87 5.91 -8.60 -16.50
CA VAL A 87 7.23 -8.36 -15.88
C VAL A 87 7.07 -7.64 -14.54
N GLN A 88 6.19 -6.63 -14.48
CA GLN A 88 5.88 -5.95 -13.22
C GLN A 88 5.13 -6.84 -12.23
N ALA A 89 4.21 -7.67 -12.71
CA ALA A 89 3.49 -8.60 -11.85
C ALA A 89 4.44 -9.63 -11.24
N TRP A 90 5.36 -10.17 -12.04
CA TRP A 90 6.41 -11.08 -11.64
C TRP A 90 7.38 -10.43 -10.64
N ASN A 91 7.85 -9.21 -10.91
CA ASN A 91 8.71 -8.46 -9.96
C ASN A 91 8.04 -8.28 -8.59
N ARG A 92 6.74 -7.95 -8.55
CA ARG A 92 5.99 -7.83 -7.30
C ARG A 92 5.87 -9.16 -6.56
N LEU A 93 5.66 -10.26 -7.29
CA LEU A 93 5.62 -11.60 -6.72
C LEU A 93 6.98 -12.01 -6.13
N VAL A 94 8.08 -11.72 -6.84
CA VAL A 94 9.44 -11.95 -6.36
C VAL A 94 9.69 -11.18 -5.07
N LEU A 95 9.40 -9.87 -5.06
CA LEU A 95 9.54 -9.04 -3.86
C LEU A 95 8.70 -9.57 -2.68
N HIS A 96 7.47 -10.00 -2.93
CA HIS A 96 6.62 -10.61 -1.90
C HIS A 96 7.23 -11.90 -1.35
N SER A 97 7.79 -12.76 -2.19
CA SER A 97 8.43 -14.01 -1.75
C SER A 97 9.71 -13.77 -0.95
N GLN A 98 10.46 -12.71 -1.23
CA GLN A 98 11.70 -12.36 -0.51
C GLN A 98 11.44 -11.65 0.82
N LEU A 99 10.43 -10.78 0.86
CA LEU A 99 10.09 -9.96 2.03
C LEU A 99 9.07 -10.64 2.96
N GLY A 100 8.38 -11.68 2.48
CA GLY A 100 7.38 -12.45 3.22
C GLY A 100 8.01 -13.23 4.37
N SER A 101 8.25 -12.56 5.49
CA SER A 101 8.98 -13.10 6.65
C SER A 101 8.17 -14.08 7.51
N THR A 102 6.94 -14.44 7.13
CA THR A 102 6.06 -15.29 7.96
C THR A 102 6.30 -16.79 7.81
N SER A 103 6.94 -17.23 6.73
CA SER A 103 7.60 -18.55 6.66
C SER A 103 8.54 -18.56 5.46
N GLN A 104 9.80 -18.95 5.66
CA GLN A 104 10.81 -19.07 4.59
C GLN A 104 10.51 -20.18 3.55
N GLU A 105 9.27 -20.68 3.51
CA GLU A 105 8.86 -21.84 2.71
C GLU A 105 8.36 -21.45 1.32
N SER A 106 8.15 -20.16 1.03
CA SER A 106 7.72 -19.72 -0.30
C SER A 106 8.86 -19.11 -1.10
N HIS A 107 9.30 -19.81 -2.13
CA HIS A 107 10.32 -19.31 -3.06
C HIS A 107 9.78 -19.32 -4.49
N MET A 108 9.80 -18.19 -5.18
CA MET A 108 9.21 -18.07 -6.52
C MET A 108 9.79 -19.07 -7.53
N GLN A 109 11.11 -19.32 -7.51
CA GLN A 109 11.75 -20.22 -8.48
C GLN A 109 11.64 -21.70 -8.09
N ALA A 110 11.51 -22.02 -6.79
CA ALA A 110 11.47 -23.40 -6.33
C ALA A 110 10.02 -23.92 -6.23
N LEU A 111 9.11 -23.08 -5.74
CA LEU A 111 7.70 -23.38 -5.49
C LEU A 111 6.80 -22.26 -6.04
N PRO A 112 6.73 -22.10 -7.38
CA PRO A 112 6.01 -20.99 -8.01
C PRO A 112 4.51 -20.98 -7.71
N SER A 113 3.87 -22.15 -7.69
CA SER A 113 2.43 -22.27 -7.43
C SER A 113 2.05 -21.87 -6.00
N GLN A 114 2.85 -22.27 -5.02
CA GLN A 114 2.67 -21.88 -3.62
C GLN A 114 2.89 -20.38 -3.44
N ALA A 115 3.95 -19.83 -4.04
CA ALA A 115 4.23 -18.39 -3.98
C ALA A 115 3.08 -17.56 -4.57
N GLU A 116 2.50 -18.01 -5.70
CA GLU A 116 1.35 -17.35 -6.31
C GLU A 116 0.09 -17.42 -5.43
N ALA A 117 -0.19 -18.58 -4.82
CA ALA A 117 -1.32 -18.75 -3.90
C ALA A 117 -1.21 -17.82 -2.69
N LEU A 118 -0.05 -17.76 -2.04
CA LEU A 118 0.21 -16.86 -0.93
C LEU A 118 0.11 -15.39 -1.33
N TYR A 119 0.55 -15.03 -2.54
CA TYR A 119 0.41 -13.66 -3.04
C TYR A 119 -1.06 -13.28 -3.31
N LYS A 120 -1.90 -14.21 -3.78
CA LYS A 120 -3.36 -14.00 -3.91
C LYS A 120 -3.99 -13.75 -2.54
N GLU A 121 -3.65 -14.55 -1.54
CA GLU A 121 -4.11 -14.32 -0.16
C GLU A 121 -3.65 -12.98 0.39
N PHE A 122 -2.39 -12.61 0.14
CA PHE A 122 -1.83 -11.33 0.55
C PHE A 122 -2.59 -10.16 -0.07
N LYS A 123 -2.93 -10.21 -1.36
CA LYS A 123 -3.77 -9.18 -2.01
C LYS A 123 -5.13 -9.04 -1.34
N ALA A 124 -5.82 -10.15 -1.10
CA ALA A 124 -7.12 -10.14 -0.42
C ALA A 124 -7.02 -9.59 1.02
N LYS A 125 -5.95 -9.93 1.76
CA LYS A 125 -5.69 -9.38 3.10
C LYS A 125 -5.36 -7.88 3.03
N LYS A 126 -4.56 -7.44 2.06
CA LYS A 126 -4.20 -6.04 1.83
C LYS A 126 -5.42 -5.18 1.54
N GLU A 127 -6.31 -5.63 0.67
CA GLU A 127 -7.56 -4.91 0.35
C GLU A 127 -8.42 -4.71 1.60
N LYS A 128 -8.55 -5.74 2.45
CA LYS A 128 -9.25 -5.64 3.75
C LYS A 128 -8.58 -4.65 4.69
N VAL A 129 -7.25 -4.62 4.75
CA VAL A 129 -6.49 -3.66 5.59
C VAL A 129 -6.67 -2.24 5.06
N VAL A 130 -6.59 -2.03 3.75
CA VAL A 130 -6.83 -0.72 3.12
C VAL A 130 -8.26 -0.24 3.40
N ALA A 131 -9.26 -1.11 3.24
CA ALA A 131 -10.65 -0.78 3.55
C ALA A 131 -10.82 -0.38 5.03
N LYS A 132 -10.24 -1.13 5.97
CA LYS A 132 -10.26 -0.80 7.40
C LYS A 132 -9.54 0.52 7.72
N SER A 133 -8.42 0.79 7.04
CA SER A 133 -7.70 2.06 7.22
C SER A 133 -8.53 3.24 6.71
N LYS A 134 -9.22 3.07 5.58
CA LYS A 134 -10.13 4.07 5.04
C LYS A 134 -11.30 4.34 5.98
N THR A 135 -11.96 3.30 6.50
CA THR A 135 -13.07 3.50 7.45
C THR A 135 -12.59 4.19 8.73
N ASN A 136 -11.42 3.80 9.26
CA ASN A 136 -10.85 4.46 10.44
C ASN A 136 -10.58 5.95 10.18
N ILE A 137 -9.99 6.30 9.03
CA ILE A 137 -9.77 7.71 8.66
C ILE A 137 -11.11 8.45 8.50
N GLU A 138 -12.11 7.84 7.89
CA GLU A 138 -13.45 8.41 7.76
C GLU A 138 -14.14 8.62 9.11
N ASP A 139 -13.96 7.71 10.07
CA ASP A 139 -14.54 7.81 11.42
C ASP A 139 -13.87 8.92 12.25
N VAL A 140 -12.53 9.05 12.14
CA VAL A 140 -11.76 10.04 12.92
C VAL A 140 -11.89 11.45 12.33
N TYR A 141 -11.81 11.59 11.01
CA TYR A 141 -11.71 12.89 10.34
C TYR A 141 -12.98 13.28 9.58
N GLY A 142 -13.94 12.37 9.43
CA GLY A 142 -15.11 12.57 8.59
C GLY A 142 -14.77 12.55 7.10
N ASN A 143 -15.81 12.44 6.26
CA ASN A 143 -15.66 12.55 4.82
C ASN A 143 -16.15 13.92 4.34
N ALA A 144 -15.24 14.78 3.87
CA ALA A 144 -15.57 16.13 3.41
C ALA A 144 -16.56 16.17 2.22
N ALA A 145 -16.63 15.10 1.42
CA ALA A 145 -17.60 14.99 0.32
C ALA A 145 -18.97 14.48 0.79
N SER A 146 -19.03 13.84 1.97
CA SER A 146 -20.32 13.52 2.57
C SER A 146 -20.93 14.81 3.11
N LYS A 147 -22.15 15.15 2.65
CA LYS A 147 -22.92 16.22 3.28
C LYS A 147 -23.03 15.84 4.76
N ALA A 148 -22.52 16.70 5.64
CA ALA A 148 -22.64 16.50 7.08
C ALA A 148 -24.08 16.10 7.37
N LYS A 149 -24.27 14.93 7.98
CA LYS A 149 -25.59 14.45 8.34
C LYS A 149 -26.07 15.37 9.45
N VAL A 150 -26.67 16.50 9.08
CA VAL A 150 -27.15 17.50 10.01
C VAL A 150 -28.17 16.78 10.90
N ASP A 151 -28.00 16.90 12.21
CA ASP A 151 -28.93 16.32 13.16
C ASP A 151 -30.35 16.72 12.77
N GLN A 152 -31.25 15.74 12.66
CA GLN A 152 -32.63 15.98 12.22
C GLN A 152 -33.34 17.03 13.09
N ARG A 153 -32.89 17.22 14.34
CA ARG A 153 -33.35 18.31 15.23
C ARG A 153 -33.02 19.68 14.65
N LEU A 154 -31.76 19.91 14.26
CA LEU A 154 -31.33 21.15 13.61
C LEU A 154 -32.06 21.34 12.27
N LEU A 155 -32.26 20.26 11.51
CA LEU A 155 -32.94 20.36 10.22
C LEU A 155 -34.44 20.69 10.34
N ARG A 156 -35.13 20.13 11.34
CA ARG A 156 -36.57 20.34 11.58
C ARG A 156 -36.87 21.59 12.41
N GLY A 157 -35.85 22.23 12.98
CA GLY A 157 -36.03 23.34 13.93
C GLY A 157 -36.82 22.94 15.19
N GLN A 158 -36.95 21.65 15.46
CA GLN A 158 -37.71 21.13 16.59
C GLN A 158 -36.76 20.91 17.76
N THR A 159 -37.01 21.61 18.87
CA THR A 159 -36.27 21.48 20.12
C THR A 159 -36.70 20.25 20.93
N GLU A 160 -37.93 19.76 20.71
CA GLU A 160 -38.54 18.69 21.49
C GLU A 160 -38.76 17.43 20.69
N ARG A 161 -38.61 16.28 21.37
CA ARG A 161 -38.86 14.96 20.80
C ARG A 161 -40.21 14.47 21.32
N TYR A 162 -41.19 14.36 20.42
CA TYR A 162 -42.49 13.81 20.78
C TYR A 162 -42.38 12.30 21.07
N VAL A 163 -42.79 11.88 22.27
CA VAL A 163 -42.79 10.49 22.74
C VAL A 163 -44.17 10.17 23.31
N GLU A 164 -44.83 9.15 22.77
CA GLU A 164 -46.10 8.66 23.28
C GLU A 164 -45.86 7.53 24.27
N TYR A 165 -46.39 7.67 25.49
CA TYR A 165 -46.35 6.63 26.51
C TYR A 165 -47.70 5.91 26.58
N ASN A 166 -47.67 4.59 26.74
CA ASN A 166 -48.88 3.85 27.10
C ASN A 166 -49.27 4.15 28.56
N ARG A 167 -50.47 3.70 28.95
CA ARG A 167 -50.99 3.82 30.33
C ARG A 167 -50.10 3.14 31.39
N ARG A 168 -49.16 2.27 30.98
CA ARG A 168 -48.20 1.56 31.83
C ARG A 168 -46.80 2.20 31.81
N GLY A 169 -46.62 3.35 31.15
CA GLY A 169 -45.34 4.07 31.05
C GLY A 169 -44.35 3.54 30.02
N GLN A 170 -44.71 2.57 29.17
CA GLN A 170 -43.87 2.08 28.08
C GLN A 170 -44.05 2.94 26.83
N VAL A 171 -42.97 3.19 26.08
CA VAL A 171 -43.01 4.02 24.88
C VAL A 171 -43.71 3.26 23.74
N VAL A 172 -44.75 3.89 23.17
CA VAL A 172 -45.54 3.37 22.03
C VAL A 172 -45.03 3.95 20.71
N LYS A 173 -44.62 5.22 20.73
CA LYS A 173 -44.12 5.93 19.55
C LYS A 173 -43.02 6.89 19.95
N GLY A 174 -41.85 6.73 19.34
CA GLY A 174 -40.62 7.45 19.71
C GLY A 174 -39.56 6.50 20.26
N GLU A 175 -38.36 7.02 20.50
CA GLU A 175 -37.34 6.30 21.28
C GLU A 175 -37.38 6.79 22.71
N GLU A 176 -37.12 5.89 23.65
CA GLU A 176 -37.01 6.20 25.06
C GLU A 176 -35.88 7.21 25.28
N ALA A 177 -36.17 8.28 26.02
CA ALA A 177 -35.10 9.18 26.46
C ALA A 177 -34.25 8.41 27.47
N LYS A 178 -33.02 8.08 27.09
CA LYS A 178 -32.04 7.50 28.02
C LYS A 178 -31.83 8.53 29.12
N VAL A 179 -32.26 8.20 30.35
CA VAL A 179 -32.08 9.07 31.51
C VAL A 179 -30.59 9.17 31.77
N THR A 180 -30.00 10.32 31.44
CA THR A 180 -28.63 10.64 31.82
C THR A 180 -28.64 11.12 33.26
N SER A 181 -27.63 10.73 34.06
CA SER A 181 -27.48 11.33 35.38
C SER A 181 -27.13 12.82 35.25
N ARG A 182 -27.20 13.56 36.37
CA ARG A 182 -26.83 14.99 36.44
C ARG A 182 -25.39 15.26 36.02
N TYR A 183 -24.53 14.25 36.05
CA TYR A 183 -23.11 14.36 35.77
C TYR A 183 -22.80 13.83 34.37
N GLU A 184 -21.82 14.43 33.70
CA GLU A 184 -21.34 13.97 32.40
C GLU A 184 -20.72 12.56 32.57
N GLU A 185 -21.40 11.56 32.02
CA GLU A 185 -20.94 10.18 31.99
C GLU A 185 -19.92 10.01 30.85
N ASP A 186 -19.00 9.04 31.00
CA ASP A 186 -18.04 8.65 29.95
C ASP A 186 -17.07 9.76 29.45
N VAL A 187 -16.75 10.74 30.29
CA VAL A 187 -15.71 11.74 29.98
C VAL A 187 -14.32 11.15 30.22
N PHE A 188 -13.67 10.75 29.12
CA PHE A 188 -12.32 10.22 29.12
C PHE A 188 -11.26 11.33 28.93
N VAL A 189 -10.63 11.73 30.03
CA VAL A 189 -9.55 12.73 30.01
C VAL A 189 -8.26 12.08 29.49
N ASN A 190 -7.43 12.81 28.74
CA ASN A 190 -6.04 12.46 28.40
C ASN A 190 -5.81 11.02 27.88
N ASN A 191 -6.68 10.56 26.98
CA ASN A 191 -6.60 9.26 26.28
C ASN A 191 -6.73 8.02 27.20
N HIS A 192 -7.40 8.17 28.35
CA HIS A 192 -7.82 7.04 29.17
C HIS A 192 -9.03 6.32 28.53
N LYS A 193 -9.22 5.03 28.84
CA LYS A 193 -10.43 4.26 28.42
C LYS A 193 -11.48 4.12 29.53
N SER A 194 -11.20 4.72 30.68
CA SER A 194 -11.98 4.59 31.91
C SER A 194 -12.03 5.93 32.63
N VAL A 195 -13.14 6.25 33.29
CA VAL A 195 -13.30 7.50 34.05
C VAL A 195 -12.43 7.48 35.32
N TRP A 196 -12.00 8.65 35.80
CA TRP A 196 -11.31 8.78 37.08
C TRP A 196 -12.18 8.24 38.23
N GLY A 197 -11.61 7.39 39.09
CA GLY A 197 -12.35 6.73 40.18
C GLY A 197 -12.98 5.39 39.78
N SER A 198 -12.73 4.91 38.55
CA SER A 198 -13.09 3.55 38.12
C SER A 198 -12.24 2.46 38.77
N TRP A 199 -11.16 2.84 39.47
CA TRP A 199 -10.29 1.94 40.21
C TRP A 199 -9.99 2.52 41.59
N TRP A 200 -9.98 1.65 42.60
CA TRP A 200 -9.69 2.01 43.98
C TRP A 200 -8.82 0.93 44.62
N GLN A 201 -7.76 1.35 45.31
CA GLN A 201 -6.94 0.48 46.14
C GLN A 201 -6.32 1.27 47.29
N ASP A 202 -6.36 0.70 48.50
CA ASP A 202 -5.68 1.22 49.70
C ASP A 202 -5.92 2.71 49.98
N GLY A 203 -7.17 3.17 49.82
CA GLY A 203 -7.56 4.56 50.06
C GLY A 203 -7.24 5.54 48.93
N VAL A 204 -6.70 5.05 47.80
CA VAL A 204 -6.34 5.86 46.65
C VAL A 204 -7.21 5.50 45.45
N TRP A 205 -7.74 6.52 44.78
CA TRP A 205 -8.51 6.39 43.55
C TRP A 205 -7.62 6.51 42.33
N GLY A 206 -7.98 5.83 41.24
CA GLY A 206 -7.27 5.90 39.97
C GLY A 206 -8.12 5.55 38.77
N TYR A 207 -7.47 5.41 37.62
CA TYR A 207 -8.09 4.97 36.36
C TYR A 207 -7.99 3.45 36.21
N ALA A 208 -9.08 2.75 35.86
CA ALA A 208 -9.05 1.30 35.63
C ALA A 208 -8.16 0.88 34.45
N CYS A 209 -8.01 1.73 33.42
CA CYS A 209 -7.23 1.39 32.23
C CYS A 209 -5.71 1.29 32.45
N CYS A 210 -5.14 2.10 33.37
CA CYS A 210 -3.69 2.16 33.61
C CYS A 210 -3.29 2.15 35.09
N ARG A 211 -4.28 2.09 36.01
CA ARG A 211 -4.13 2.18 37.48
C ARG A 211 -3.33 3.39 37.98
N GLN A 212 -3.22 4.44 37.16
CA GLN A 212 -2.58 5.68 37.59
C GLN A 212 -3.46 6.37 38.64
N THR A 213 -2.82 6.82 39.72
CA THR A 213 -3.43 7.47 40.88
C THR A 213 -3.28 8.99 40.87
N LEU A 214 -2.84 9.57 39.75
CA LEU A 214 -2.79 11.02 39.53
C LEU A 214 -3.93 11.43 38.61
N LYS A 215 -4.76 12.37 39.05
CA LYS A 215 -5.86 12.88 38.23
C LYS A 215 -5.29 13.68 37.06
N ASN A 216 -5.82 13.46 35.85
CA ASN A 216 -5.39 14.10 34.60
C ASN A 216 -3.97 13.75 34.12
N SER A 217 -3.36 12.65 34.56
CA SER A 217 -2.16 12.13 33.89
C SER A 217 -2.51 11.59 32.49
N TYR A 218 -1.55 11.51 31.58
CA TYR A 218 -1.74 10.84 30.29
C TYR A 218 -1.71 9.32 30.46
N CYS A 219 -2.61 8.63 29.76
CA CYS A 219 -2.62 7.17 29.75
C CYS A 219 -1.31 6.61 29.19
N THR A 220 -0.63 5.76 29.96
CA THR A 220 0.64 5.14 29.55
C THR A 220 0.45 3.87 28.71
N GLY A 221 -0.78 3.52 28.34
CA GLY A 221 -1.07 2.40 27.42
C GLY A 221 -0.73 0.99 27.94
N LEU A 222 -0.13 0.88 29.14
CA LEU A 222 0.20 -0.38 29.80
C LEU A 222 -1.06 -0.97 30.45
N ALA A 223 -1.99 -1.43 29.62
CA ALA A 223 -2.85 -2.52 30.04
C ALA A 223 -1.94 -3.75 30.24
N GLU A 224 -1.92 -4.29 31.46
CA GLU A 224 -1.18 -5.49 31.87
C GLU A 224 0.32 -5.31 32.19
N ARG A 225 0.64 -4.56 33.25
CA ARG A 225 1.72 -4.89 34.22
C ARG A 225 1.77 -3.84 35.32
N ASN A 226 1.34 -4.22 36.53
CA ASN A 226 2.09 -4.03 37.78
C ASN A 226 1.16 -4.30 38.96
N ASP A 227 1.02 -5.58 39.27
CA ASP A 227 0.85 -5.98 40.65
C ASP A 227 2.24 -5.88 41.29
N GLY A 228 2.47 -4.86 42.12
CA GLY A 228 3.66 -4.74 42.96
C GLY A 228 4.80 -3.85 42.45
N ASN A 229 4.95 -2.70 43.11
CA ASN A 229 6.24 -2.10 43.47
C ASN A 229 7.20 -1.60 42.36
N HIS A 230 6.89 -0.48 41.71
CA HIS A 230 7.90 0.36 41.02
C HIS A 230 7.56 1.85 41.10
N GLY A 231 7.37 2.36 42.32
CA GLY A 231 7.33 3.80 42.58
C GLY A 231 8.54 4.21 43.40
N LEU A 232 9.73 4.34 42.78
CA LEU A 232 10.88 5.09 43.34
C LEU A 232 12.14 5.21 42.46
N GLN A 233 12.25 4.62 41.25
CA GLN A 233 13.53 4.64 40.51
C GLN A 233 13.64 5.64 39.34
N ALA A 234 12.56 6.26 38.87
CA ALA A 234 12.61 7.15 37.70
C ALA A 234 13.01 8.62 38.00
N ARG A 235 13.68 8.90 39.12
CA ARG A 235 14.16 10.26 39.48
C ARG A 235 15.67 10.39 39.61
N ALA A 236 16.44 9.30 39.50
CA ALA A 236 17.89 9.33 39.73
C ALA A 236 18.74 9.56 38.45
N GLU A 237 18.21 9.31 37.25
CA GLU A 237 19.04 9.30 36.03
C GLU A 237 19.09 10.64 35.28
N ALA A 238 18.27 11.63 35.65
CA ALA A 238 18.24 12.95 35.00
C ALA A 238 19.21 13.99 35.60
N SER A 239 19.94 13.65 36.67
CA SER A 239 20.82 14.60 37.41
C SER A 239 22.32 14.48 37.09
N ALA A 240 22.75 13.53 36.26
CA ALA A 240 24.18 13.21 36.09
C ALA A 240 24.85 13.82 34.83
N VAL A 241 24.17 14.66 34.05
CA VAL A 241 24.71 15.20 32.77
C VAL A 241 24.89 16.73 32.80
N ALA A 242 25.19 17.30 33.97
CA ALA A 242 25.54 18.72 34.08
C ALA A 242 26.64 18.95 35.13
N GLY A 243 27.90 18.77 34.71
CA GLY A 243 29.10 19.11 35.47
C GLY A 243 30.34 18.91 34.61
N GLY A 244 30.86 19.98 34.01
CA GLY A 244 32.00 19.95 33.10
C GLY A 244 33.37 19.81 33.78
N PRO A 245 34.45 19.99 33.02
CA PRO A 245 35.52 20.83 33.53
C PRO A 245 35.98 21.92 32.54
N GLU A 246 36.43 22.99 33.17
CA GLU A 246 37.02 24.23 32.71
C GLU A 246 38.46 23.99 32.23
N GLU A 247 38.82 24.47 31.03
CA GLU A 247 40.23 24.67 30.65
C GLU A 247 40.45 26.05 30.00
N ALA A 248 41.53 26.68 30.46
CA ALA A 248 42.02 27.99 30.09
C ALA A 248 42.79 27.97 28.76
N GLY A 249 42.85 29.12 28.09
CA GLY A 249 43.86 29.41 27.05
C GLY A 249 43.29 30.10 25.83
N GLY A 250 43.53 31.41 25.70
CA GLY A 250 43.10 32.19 24.54
C GLY A 250 44.01 32.02 23.32
N ASP A 251 43.49 32.39 22.15
CA ASP A 251 44.16 33.33 21.25
C ASP A 251 43.18 33.84 20.19
N GLY A 252 43.38 35.08 19.74
CA GLY A 252 42.45 35.82 18.88
C GLY A 252 42.60 35.61 17.37
N ARG A 253 41.78 36.39 16.64
CA ARG A 253 41.66 36.56 15.16
C ARG A 253 40.89 35.43 14.45
N LYS A 254 39.96 35.69 13.53
CA LYS A 254 39.72 36.85 12.65
C LYS A 254 38.27 36.78 12.17
N MET A 255 37.68 37.96 11.96
CA MET A 255 36.45 38.15 11.20
C MET A 255 36.63 37.70 9.74
N LEU A 256 35.64 36.97 9.23
CA LEU A 256 35.01 37.10 7.92
C LEU A 256 33.71 36.29 7.93
#